data_AF-A0A7C6FYU5-F1
#
_entry.id   AF-A0A7C6FYU5-F1
#
_cell.length_a   1.000
_cell.length_b   1.000
_cell.length_c   1.000
_cell.angle_alpha   90.00
_cell.angle_beta   90.00
_cell.angle_gamma   90.00
#
_symmetry.space_group_name_H-M   'P 1'
#
loop_
_entity.id
_entity.type
_entity.pdbx_description
1 polymer ?
#
loop_
_entity_poly.entity_id
_entity_poly.type
_entity_poly.pdbx_seq_one_letter_code
_entity_poly.pdbx_strand_id
1 'polypeptide(L)'
;MTVEEKNDLENFVHELQQEKLNLEKDINQLNLVKIQKLETINEELEKRSDWMDKERIKAIKERDNLVRKVRHSNEKNWKNALKMISVLGVLDLAVIPLLITLLGIPLQWLFVSLGLVTFFGIMLITNYMSGTSPFNTGEIRKAITVSLIIVYLALVPLFAFEIIEPSSGTSAQHIVNNFTWLIGAVIVLYFSTRPIEEYIKKVNKE
;
A
#
# COMPACT_ATOMS: atom_id res chain seq x y z
N MET A 1 -16.85 -41.50 84.68
CA MET A 1 -15.69 -41.72 83.80
C MET A 1 -14.83 -42.79 84.43
N THR A 2 -14.67 -43.92 83.76
CA THR A 2 -13.75 -44.99 84.17
C THR A 2 -12.30 -44.57 83.85
N VAL A 3 -11.32 -45.22 84.48
CA VAL A 3 -9.89 -44.91 84.27
C VAL A 3 -9.47 -45.17 82.82
N GLU A 4 -10.07 -46.17 82.17
CA GLU A 4 -9.87 -46.47 80.74
C GLU A 4 -10.32 -45.32 79.83
N GLU A 5 -11.52 -44.75 80.05
CA GLU A 5 -12.04 -43.64 79.22
C GLU A 5 -11.14 -42.39 79.26
N LYS A 6 -10.45 -42.14 80.37
CA LYS A 6 -9.49 -41.03 80.46
C LYS A 6 -8.21 -41.29 79.66
N ASN A 7 -7.71 -42.52 79.69
CA ASN A 7 -6.47 -42.90 79.03
C ASN A 7 -6.66 -42.91 77.50
N ASP A 8 -7.80 -43.39 77.02
CA ASP A 8 -8.18 -43.35 75.61
C ASP A 8 -8.34 -41.91 75.10
N LEU A 9 -8.92 -41.03 75.92
CA LEU A 9 -9.07 -39.61 75.60
C LEU A 9 -7.70 -38.90 75.53
N GLU A 10 -6.78 -39.18 76.44
CA GLU A 10 -5.41 -38.63 76.40
C GLU A 10 -4.65 -39.07 75.15
N ASN A 11 -4.75 -40.35 74.77
CA ASN A 11 -4.14 -40.87 73.55
C ASN A 11 -4.70 -40.18 72.30
N PHE A 12 -6.03 -40.00 72.24
CA PHE A 12 -6.68 -39.32 71.13
C PHE A 12 -6.30 -37.83 71.03
N VAL A 13 -6.21 -37.13 72.17
CA VAL A 13 -5.75 -35.74 72.22
C VAL A 13 -4.28 -35.63 71.76
N HIS A 14 -3.43 -36.56 72.16
CA HIS A 14 -2.04 -36.60 71.73
C HIS A 14 -1.92 -36.88 70.22
N GLU A 15 -2.72 -37.81 69.69
CA GLU A 15 -2.76 -38.12 68.26
C GLU A 15 -3.21 -36.91 67.43
N LEU A 16 -4.27 -36.22 67.86
CA LEU A 16 -4.72 -34.96 67.23
C LEU A 16 -3.66 -33.85 67.30
N GLN A 17 -2.91 -33.75 68.40
CA GLN A 17 -1.81 -32.78 68.50
C GLN A 17 -0.68 -33.10 67.53
N GLN A 18 -0.34 -34.38 67.35
CA GLN A 18 0.66 -34.81 66.37
C GLN A 18 0.19 -34.56 64.94
N GLU A 19 -1.07 -34.86 64.64
CA GLU A 19 -1.67 -34.60 63.32
C GLU A 19 -1.67 -33.11 63.00
N LYS A 20 -2.04 -32.25 63.97
CA LYS A 20 -1.95 -30.79 63.82
C LYS A 20 -0.52 -30.34 63.51
N LEU A 21 0.47 -30.86 64.23
CA LEU A 21 1.89 -30.53 64.03
C LEU A 21 2.38 -30.95 62.64
N ASN A 22 1.99 -32.13 62.18
CA ASN A 22 2.32 -32.62 60.84
C ASN A 22 1.68 -31.75 59.75
N LEU A 23 0.39 -31.43 59.89
CA LEU A 23 -0.32 -30.55 58.97
C LEU A 23 0.29 -29.15 58.91
N GLU A 24 0.70 -28.59 60.05
CA GLU A 24 1.35 -27.27 60.11
C GLU A 24 2.71 -27.28 59.38
N LYS A 25 3.46 -28.37 59.51
CA LYS A 25 4.72 -28.59 58.78
C LYS A 25 4.49 -28.71 57.27
N ASP A 26 3.50 -29.49 56.86
CA ASP A 26 3.14 -29.69 55.45
C ASP A 26 2.67 -28.38 54.80
N ILE A 27 1.86 -27.59 55.51
CA ILE A 27 1.42 -26.26 55.05
C ILE A 27 2.62 -25.33 54.86
N ASN A 28 3.56 -25.31 55.81
CA ASN A 28 4.77 -24.49 55.70
C ASN A 28 5.65 -24.92 54.53
N GLN A 29 5.83 -26.23 54.33
CA GLN A 29 6.58 -26.75 53.19
C GLN A 29 5.91 -26.39 51.86
N LEU A 30 4.58 -26.52 51.78
CA LEU A 30 3.81 -26.15 50.60
C LEU A 30 3.92 -24.66 50.29
N ASN A 31 3.88 -23.80 51.32
CA ASN A 31 4.08 -22.36 51.17
C ASN A 31 5.46 -22.02 50.62
N LEU A 32 6.52 -22.67 51.13
CA LEU A 32 7.89 -22.48 50.62
C LEU A 32 8.01 -22.88 49.14
N VAL A 33 7.46 -24.04 48.77
CA VAL A 33 7.45 -24.51 47.37
C VAL A 33 6.67 -23.55 46.47
N LYS A 34 5.54 -23.01 46.96
CA LYS A 34 4.74 -22.03 46.23
C LYS A 34 5.50 -20.72 46.01
N ILE A 35 6.21 -20.23 47.01
CA ILE A 35 7.05 -19.03 46.91
C ILE A 35 8.15 -19.23 45.86
N GLN A 36 8.89 -20.34 45.92
CA GLN A 36 9.94 -20.65 44.93
C GLN A 36 9.38 -20.75 43.50
N LYS A 37 8.20 -21.37 43.32
CA LYS A 37 7.55 -21.43 42.01
C LYS A 37 7.14 -20.05 41.50
N LEU A 38 6.64 -19.18 42.37
CA LEU A 38 6.27 -17.82 41.98
C LEU A 38 7.50 -16.99 41.60
N GLU A 39 8.61 -17.15 42.34
CA GLU A 39 9.87 -16.47 42.06
C GLU A 39 10.45 -16.88 40.70
N THR A 40 10.52 -18.19 40.42
CA THR A 40 10.98 -18.71 39.13
C THR A 40 10.11 -18.27 37.95
N ILE A 41 8.78 -18.27 38.10
CA ILE A 41 7.86 -17.76 37.07
C ILE A 41 8.07 -16.26 36.85
N ASN A 42 8.29 -15.50 37.92
CA ASN A 42 8.49 -14.05 37.82
C ASN A 42 9.80 -13.73 37.07
N GLU A 43 10.89 -14.45 37.37
CA GLU A 43 12.16 -14.32 36.65
C GLU A 43 12.04 -14.68 35.15
N GLU A 44 11.29 -15.73 34.83
CA GLU A 44 11.02 -16.10 33.43
C GLU A 44 10.20 -15.02 32.69
N LEU A 45 9.20 -14.45 33.36
CA LEU A 45 8.38 -13.37 32.81
C LEU A 45 9.21 -12.11 32.59
N GLU A 46 10.09 -11.75 33.52
CA GLU A 46 10.99 -10.60 33.39
C GLU A 46 11.94 -10.76 32.19
N LYS A 47 12.58 -11.93 32.07
CA LYS A 47 13.42 -12.26 30.91
C LYS A 47 12.64 -12.20 29.59
N ARG A 48 11.39 -12.67 29.59
CA ARG A 48 10.52 -12.63 28.40
C ARG A 48 10.10 -11.21 28.04
N SER A 49 9.82 -10.37 29.04
CA SER A 49 9.53 -8.95 28.85
C SER A 49 10.72 -8.24 28.20
N ASP A 50 11.92 -8.41 28.76
CA ASP A 50 13.15 -7.82 28.22
C ASP A 50 13.44 -8.27 26.78
N TRP A 51 13.20 -9.54 26.48
CA TRP A 51 13.36 -10.08 25.14
C TRP A 51 12.36 -9.46 24.16
N MET A 52 11.08 -9.35 24.55
CA MET A 52 10.06 -8.70 23.73
C MET A 52 10.37 -7.22 23.48
N ASP A 53 10.89 -6.49 24.47
CA ASP A 53 11.27 -5.09 24.29
C ASP A 53 12.45 -4.93 23.32
N LYS A 54 13.44 -5.82 23.39
CA LYS A 54 14.54 -5.87 22.41
C LYS A 54 14.03 -6.14 20.99
N GLU A 55 13.09 -7.08 20.83
CA GLU A 55 12.47 -7.36 19.53
C GLU A 55 11.67 -6.17 19.00
N ARG A 56 10.86 -5.51 19.86
CA ARG A 56 10.12 -4.30 19.48
C ARG A 56 11.06 -3.21 18.99
N ILE A 57 12.16 -2.96 19.70
CA ILE A 57 13.15 -1.96 19.30
C ILE A 57 13.80 -2.32 17.96
N LYS A 58 14.12 -3.60 17.74
CA LYS A 58 14.69 -4.07 16.47
C LYS A 58 13.71 -3.89 15.31
N ALA A 59 12.45 -4.28 15.50
CA ALA A 59 11.40 -4.13 14.50
C ALA A 59 11.16 -2.65 14.14
N ILE A 60 11.15 -1.75 15.14
CA ILE A 60 11.02 -0.30 14.91
C ILE A 60 12.21 0.23 14.09
N LYS A 61 13.45 -0.16 14.42
CA LYS A 61 14.65 0.26 13.67
C LYS A 61 14.65 -0.23 12.22
N GLU A 62 14.26 -1.49 12.00
CA GLU A 62 14.14 -2.06 10.65
C GLU A 62 13.07 -1.32 9.84
N ARG A 63 11.89 -1.08 10.43
CA ARG A 63 10.83 -0.28 9.81
C ARG A 63 11.33 1.10 9.43
N ASP A 64 12.01 1.82 10.33
CA ASP A 64 12.49 3.18 10.06
C ASP A 64 13.57 3.22 8.97
N ASN A 65 14.45 2.21 8.94
CA ASN A 65 15.45 2.06 7.87
C ASN A 65 14.78 1.80 6.52
N LEU A 66 13.76 0.93 6.48
CA LEU A 66 12.99 0.67 5.26
C LEU A 66 12.25 1.92 4.80
N VAL A 67 11.59 2.64 5.71
CA VAL A 67 10.89 3.90 5.40
C VAL A 67 11.86 4.94 4.85
N ARG A 68 13.06 5.08 5.43
CA ARG A 68 14.10 5.97 4.90
C ARG A 68 14.56 5.56 3.49
N LYS A 69 14.78 4.27 3.26
CA LYS A 69 15.18 3.75 1.94
C LYS A 69 14.10 3.97 0.89
N VAL A 70 12.83 3.72 1.24
CA VAL A 70 11.68 3.98 0.36
C VAL A 70 11.54 5.47 0.06
N ARG A 71 11.63 6.34 1.06
CA ARG A 71 11.50 7.80 0.88
C ARG A 71 12.59 8.36 -0.05
N HIS A 72 13.86 8.00 0.18
CA HIS A 72 14.96 8.49 -0.65
C HIS A 72 14.92 7.93 -2.07
N SER A 73 14.53 6.66 -2.23
CA SER A 73 14.32 6.05 -3.55
C SER A 73 13.21 6.78 -4.31
N ASN A 74 12.08 7.03 -3.64
CA ASN A 74 10.91 7.65 -4.25
C ASN A 74 11.16 9.13 -4.63
N GLU A 75 11.89 9.89 -3.81
CA GLU A 75 12.23 11.28 -4.12
C GLU A 75 13.14 11.40 -5.36
N LYS A 76 14.14 10.51 -5.49
CA LYS A 76 15.02 10.47 -6.66
C LYS A 76 14.24 10.10 -7.93
N ASN A 77 13.37 9.09 -7.83
CA ASN A 77 12.54 8.65 -8.94
C ASN A 77 11.55 9.75 -9.38
N TRP A 78 10.99 10.50 -8.44
CA TRP A 78 10.05 11.59 -8.75
C TRP A 78 10.73 12.79 -9.43
N LYS A 79 11.92 13.18 -8.99
CA LYS A 79 12.71 14.24 -9.66
C LYS A 79 13.08 13.86 -11.09
N ASN A 80 13.44 12.60 -11.33
CA ASN A 80 13.74 12.11 -12.68
C ASN A 80 12.48 11.98 -13.55
N ALA A 81 11.36 11.54 -12.98
CA ALA A 81 10.07 11.51 -13.67
C ALA A 81 9.64 12.91 -14.10
N LEU A 82 9.80 13.94 -13.25
CA LEU A 82 9.52 15.33 -13.62
C LEU A 82 10.40 15.82 -14.78
N LYS A 83 11.70 15.46 -14.80
CA LYS A 83 12.57 15.74 -15.94
C LYS A 83 12.07 15.07 -17.22
N MET A 84 11.65 13.80 -17.15
CA MET A 84 11.09 13.09 -18.30
C MET A 84 9.78 13.73 -18.79
N ILE A 85 8.89 14.14 -17.89
CA ILE A 85 7.65 14.85 -18.24
C ILE A 85 7.98 16.19 -18.92
N SER A 86 8.96 16.94 -18.40
CA SER A 86 9.38 18.20 -19.01
C SER A 86 9.96 17.98 -20.41
N VAL A 87 10.79 16.96 -20.61
CA VAL A 87 11.31 16.60 -21.94
C VAL A 87 10.19 16.19 -22.88
N LEU A 88 9.23 15.39 -22.41
CA LEU A 88 8.06 14.98 -23.20
C LEU A 88 7.24 16.20 -23.64
N GLY A 89 6.98 17.15 -22.73
CA GLY A 89 6.25 18.38 -23.05
C GLY A 89 6.95 19.24 -24.10
N VAL A 90 8.29 19.35 -24.04
CA VAL A 90 9.07 20.05 -25.08
C VAL A 90 8.98 19.33 -26.42
N LEU A 91 9.04 18.00 -26.40
CA LEU A 91 8.94 17.19 -27.61
C LEU A 91 7.56 17.37 -28.27
N ASP A 92 6.49 17.34 -27.47
CA ASP A 92 5.11 17.46 -27.93
C ASP A 92 4.75 18.88 -28.42
N LEU A 93 5.23 19.93 -27.76
CA LEU A 93 4.88 21.32 -28.10
C LEU A 93 5.81 21.98 -29.12
N ALA A 94 7.08 21.56 -29.20
CA ALA A 94 8.06 22.20 -30.09
C ALA A 94 8.50 21.28 -31.23
N VAL A 95 8.92 20.04 -30.92
CA VAL A 95 9.56 19.16 -31.91
C VAL A 95 8.53 18.62 -32.92
N ILE A 96 7.39 18.12 -32.44
CA ILE A 96 6.35 17.56 -33.30
C ILE A 96 5.78 18.63 -34.27
N PRO A 97 5.36 19.84 -33.81
CA PRO A 97 4.87 20.88 -34.71
C PRO A 97 5.94 21.36 -35.71
N LEU A 98 7.20 21.44 -35.29
CA LEU A 98 8.31 21.82 -36.16
C LEU A 98 8.56 20.77 -37.26
N LEU A 99 8.52 19.48 -36.93
CA LEU A 99 8.69 18.41 -37.91
C LEU A 99 7.56 18.40 -38.95
N ILE A 100 6.32 18.60 -38.51
CA ILE A 100 5.14 18.60 -39.38
C ILE A 100 5.19 19.79 -40.36
N THR A 101 5.56 20.96 -39.87
CA THR A 101 5.71 22.16 -40.72
C THR A 101 6.88 22.04 -41.71
N LEU A 102 8.01 21.47 -41.27
CA LEU A 102 9.18 21.27 -42.13
C LEU A 102 8.94 20.21 -43.24
N LEU A 103 8.25 19.13 -42.92
CA LEU A 103 7.95 18.03 -43.84
C LEU A 103 6.70 18.28 -44.71
N GLY A 104 5.97 19.38 -44.48
CA GLY A 104 4.75 19.71 -45.21
C GLY A 104 3.61 18.70 -45.01
N ILE A 105 3.59 18.00 -43.87
CA ILE A 105 2.60 16.98 -43.57
C ILE A 105 1.26 17.65 -43.25
N PRO A 106 0.11 17.10 -43.68
CA PRO A 106 -1.20 17.64 -43.32
C PRO A 106 -1.37 17.75 -41.80
N LEU A 107 -1.92 18.88 -41.34
CA LEU A 107 -2.06 19.23 -39.93
C LEU A 107 -2.87 18.19 -39.12
N GLN A 108 -3.69 17.38 -39.78
CA GLN A 108 -4.44 16.27 -39.18
C GLN A 108 -3.52 15.21 -38.53
N TRP A 109 -2.31 15.01 -39.06
CA TRP A 109 -1.36 14.06 -38.51
C TRP A 109 -0.74 14.52 -37.19
N LEU A 110 -0.81 15.82 -36.88
CA LEU A 110 -0.36 16.39 -35.62
C LEU A 110 -1.10 15.77 -34.43
N PHE A 111 -2.40 15.53 -34.60
CA PHE A 111 -3.25 14.88 -33.61
C PHE A 111 -2.79 13.45 -33.32
N VAL A 112 -2.54 12.68 -34.37
CA VAL A 112 -2.13 11.27 -34.27
C VAL A 112 -0.74 11.15 -33.65
N SER A 113 0.21 12.01 -34.07
CA SER A 113 1.57 12.00 -33.54
C SER A 113 1.62 12.42 -32.08
N LEU A 114 0.89 13.47 -31.68
CA LEU A 114 0.78 13.87 -30.27
C LEU A 114 0.21 12.71 -29.45
N GLY A 115 -0.94 12.17 -29.84
CA GLY A 115 -1.58 11.07 -29.13
C GLY A 115 -0.65 9.87 -28.91
N LEU A 116 0.08 9.47 -29.95
CA LEU A 116 0.96 8.31 -29.91
C LEU A 116 2.20 8.56 -29.06
N VAL A 117 2.85 9.71 -29.24
CA VAL A 117 4.09 10.06 -28.52
C VAL A 117 3.82 10.33 -27.05
N THR A 118 2.76 11.09 -26.74
CA THR A 118 2.33 11.33 -25.35
C THR A 118 1.97 10.01 -24.66
N PHE A 119 1.29 9.08 -25.35
CA PHE A 119 0.96 7.76 -24.81
C PHE A 119 2.20 6.94 -24.44
N PHE A 120 3.12 6.73 -25.40
CA PHE A 120 4.34 5.97 -25.14
C PHE A 120 5.24 6.65 -24.11
N GLY A 121 5.32 7.98 -24.12
CA GLY A 121 6.05 8.76 -23.13
C GLY A 121 5.53 8.56 -21.71
N ILE A 122 4.22 8.68 -21.51
CA ILE A 122 3.58 8.48 -20.21
C ILE A 122 3.66 7.01 -19.77
N MET A 123 3.57 6.07 -20.70
CA MET A 123 3.77 4.64 -20.41
C MET A 123 5.18 4.37 -19.87
N LEU A 124 6.22 4.95 -20.48
CA LEU A 124 7.60 4.84 -20.01
C LEU A 124 7.80 5.50 -18.63
N ILE A 125 7.22 6.68 -18.43
CA ILE A 125 7.30 7.40 -17.14
C ILE A 125 6.59 6.62 -16.03
N THR A 126 5.40 6.06 -16.32
CA THR A 126 4.62 5.29 -15.35
C THR A 126 5.37 4.03 -14.92
N ASN A 127 5.96 3.32 -15.88
CA ASN A 127 6.81 2.15 -15.59
C ASN A 127 8.04 2.52 -14.76
N TYR A 128 8.75 3.59 -15.15
CA TYR A 128 9.91 4.08 -14.42
C TYR A 128 9.57 4.45 -12.97
N MET A 129 8.43 5.09 -12.73
CA MET A 129 7.98 5.47 -11.40
C MET A 129 7.56 4.29 -10.54
N SER A 130 6.90 3.30 -11.14
CA SER A 130 6.44 2.12 -10.41
C SER A 130 7.58 1.18 -10.02
N GLY A 131 8.67 1.15 -10.78
CA GLY A 131 9.83 0.28 -10.49
C GLY A 131 9.51 -1.23 -10.54
N THR A 132 8.31 -1.60 -11.00
CA THR A 132 7.83 -2.97 -11.14
C THR A 132 7.85 -3.34 -12.61
N SER A 133 8.84 -4.15 -13.00
CA SER A 133 8.79 -4.90 -14.25
C SER A 133 8.35 -6.33 -13.91
N PRO A 134 7.38 -6.94 -14.63
CA PRO A 134 6.65 -6.44 -15.80
C PRO A 134 5.47 -5.50 -15.46
N PHE A 135 4.97 -4.79 -16.47
CA PHE A 135 3.82 -3.87 -16.37
C PHE A 135 2.62 -4.54 -15.68
N ASN A 136 2.13 -3.93 -14.61
CA ASN A 136 0.88 -4.37 -14.00
C ASN A 136 -0.32 -3.84 -14.81
N THR A 137 -1.42 -4.59 -14.88
CA THR A 137 -2.64 -4.20 -15.64
C THR A 137 -3.19 -2.84 -15.19
N GLY A 138 -3.00 -2.48 -13.91
CA GLY A 138 -3.38 -1.17 -13.38
C GLY A 138 -2.50 -0.01 -13.86
N GLU A 139 -1.23 -0.25 -14.16
CA GLU A 139 -0.28 0.76 -14.64
C GLU A 139 -0.54 1.11 -16.10
N ILE A 140 -0.83 0.09 -16.92
CA ILE A 140 -1.25 0.27 -18.31
C ILE A 140 -2.55 1.08 -18.34
N ARG A 141 -3.54 0.73 -17.50
CA ARG A 141 -4.80 1.48 -17.40
C ARG A 141 -4.57 2.95 -17.03
N LYS A 142 -3.69 3.22 -16.05
CA LYS A 142 -3.34 4.58 -15.64
C LYS A 142 -2.61 5.34 -16.74
N ALA A 143 -1.69 4.70 -17.46
CA ALA A 143 -0.96 5.33 -18.55
C ALA A 143 -1.90 5.74 -19.69
N ILE A 144 -2.83 4.85 -20.10
CA ILE A 144 -3.84 5.12 -21.12
C ILE A 144 -4.74 6.30 -20.73
N THR A 145 -5.24 6.34 -19.49
CA THR A 145 -6.14 7.42 -19.07
C THR A 145 -5.42 8.76 -18.98
N VAL A 146 -4.23 8.77 -18.37
CA VAL A 146 -3.44 10.01 -18.21
C VAL A 146 -3.00 10.56 -19.56
N SER A 147 -2.60 9.71 -20.51
CA SER A 147 -2.23 10.18 -21.85
C SER A 147 -3.40 10.78 -22.62
N LEU A 148 -4.56 10.12 -22.57
CA LEU A 148 -5.75 10.61 -23.25
C LEU A 148 -6.22 11.95 -22.67
N ILE A 149 -6.17 12.11 -21.33
CA ILE A 149 -6.50 13.36 -20.66
C ILE A 149 -5.51 14.47 -21.03
N ILE A 150 -4.20 14.19 -21.05
CA ILE A 150 -3.18 15.19 -21.40
C ILE A 150 -3.34 15.66 -22.85
N VAL A 151 -3.57 14.73 -23.78
CA VAL A 151 -3.82 15.05 -25.19
C VAL A 151 -5.08 15.90 -25.33
N TYR A 152 -6.15 15.56 -24.60
CA TYR A 152 -7.37 16.37 -24.53
C TYR A 152 -7.12 17.79 -24.01
N LEU A 153 -6.43 17.93 -22.88
CA LEU A 153 -6.12 19.25 -22.30
C LEU A 153 -5.15 20.06 -23.16
N ALA A 154 -4.28 19.43 -23.95
CA ALA A 154 -3.40 20.11 -24.87
C ALA A 154 -4.15 20.63 -26.11
N LEU A 155 -5.13 19.88 -26.62
CA LEU A 155 -5.81 20.19 -27.87
C LEU A 155 -7.03 21.08 -27.71
N VAL A 156 -7.80 20.93 -26.63
CA VAL A 156 -9.02 21.72 -26.42
C VAL A 156 -8.74 23.23 -26.48
N PRO A 157 -7.69 23.76 -25.83
CA PRO A 157 -7.35 25.19 -25.96
C PRO A 157 -6.96 25.58 -27.39
N LEU A 158 -6.21 24.73 -28.10
CA LEU A 158 -5.77 25.03 -29.47
C LEU A 158 -6.94 25.20 -30.44
N PHE A 159 -7.98 24.37 -30.29
CA PHE A 159 -9.21 24.50 -31.06
C PHE A 159 -10.15 25.60 -30.54
N ALA A 160 -10.25 25.79 -29.22
CA ALA A 160 -11.12 26.79 -28.61
C ALA A 160 -10.67 28.23 -28.87
N PHE A 161 -9.35 28.45 -29.01
CA PHE A 161 -8.78 29.75 -29.37
C PHE A 161 -8.56 29.92 -30.88
N GLU A 162 -9.06 28.99 -31.71
CA GLU A 162 -8.93 29.02 -33.18
C GLU A 162 -7.47 29.15 -33.68
N ILE A 163 -6.51 28.70 -32.87
CA ILE A 163 -5.08 28.73 -33.22
C ILE A 163 -4.79 27.75 -34.37
N ILE A 164 -5.62 26.71 -34.48
CA ILE A 164 -5.54 25.68 -35.52
C ILE A 164 -6.89 25.59 -36.23
N GLU A 165 -6.91 25.97 -37.50
CA GLU A 165 -8.08 25.75 -38.37
C GLU A 165 -8.02 24.36 -39.03
N PRO A 166 -9.09 23.55 -38.92
CA PRO A 166 -9.18 22.30 -39.65
C PRO A 166 -9.29 22.58 -41.16
N SER A 167 -8.27 22.15 -41.90
CA SER A 167 -8.15 22.29 -43.36
C SER A 167 -9.24 21.59 -44.19
N SER A 168 -10.01 20.69 -43.58
CA SER A 168 -11.18 20.03 -44.18
C SER A 168 -12.42 20.62 -43.54
N GLY A 169 -13.41 21.07 -44.31
CA GLY A 169 -14.64 21.79 -43.87
C GLY A 169 -15.55 21.13 -42.82
N THR A 170 -15.07 20.12 -42.10
CA THR A 170 -15.54 19.71 -40.78
C THR A 170 -15.22 20.77 -39.73
N SER A 171 -16.25 21.32 -39.09
CA SER A 171 -16.07 22.23 -37.95
C SER A 171 -15.21 21.59 -36.86
N ALA A 172 -14.22 22.33 -36.36
CA ALA A 172 -13.36 21.95 -35.23
C ALA A 172 -14.20 21.48 -34.03
N GLN A 173 -15.40 22.03 -33.89
CA GLN A 173 -16.37 21.70 -32.85
C GLN A 173 -16.82 20.24 -32.89
N HIS A 174 -16.94 19.62 -34.07
CA HIS A 174 -17.29 18.20 -34.18
C HIS A 174 -16.15 17.28 -33.72
N ILE A 175 -14.90 17.64 -34.04
CA ILE A 175 -13.72 16.89 -33.62
C ILE A 175 -13.60 16.95 -32.09
N VAL A 176 -13.70 18.16 -31.52
CA VAL A 176 -13.66 18.35 -30.07
C VAL A 176 -14.79 17.59 -29.39
N ASN A 177 -16.03 17.68 -29.87
CA ASN A 177 -17.17 17.01 -29.24
C ASN A 177 -17.04 15.48 -29.26
N ASN A 178 -16.63 14.89 -30.39
CA ASN A 178 -16.38 13.44 -30.47
C ASN A 178 -15.27 13.01 -29.52
N PHE A 179 -14.21 13.82 -29.41
CA PHE A 179 -13.11 13.53 -28.52
C PHE A 179 -13.51 13.66 -27.04
N THR A 180 -14.31 14.66 -26.67
CA THR A 180 -14.90 14.80 -25.32
C THR A 180 -15.72 13.57 -24.93
N TRP A 181 -16.54 13.05 -25.85
CA TRP A 181 -17.30 11.82 -25.62
C TRP A 181 -16.41 10.59 -25.42
N LEU A 182 -15.35 10.48 -26.22
CA LEU A 182 -14.35 9.41 -26.08
C LEU A 182 -13.66 9.46 -24.72
N ILE A 183 -13.23 10.65 -24.27
CA ILE A 183 -12.64 10.86 -22.95
C ILE A 183 -13.64 10.52 -21.84
N GLY A 184 -14.89 10.97 -21.97
CA GLY A 184 -15.96 10.64 -21.03
C GLY A 184 -16.15 9.13 -20.89
N ALA A 185 -16.20 8.39 -22.00
CA ALA A 185 -16.30 6.94 -22.00
C ALA A 185 -15.10 6.27 -21.31
N VAL A 186 -13.87 6.74 -21.59
CA VAL A 186 -12.65 6.22 -20.98
C VAL A 186 -12.61 6.46 -19.48
N ILE A 187 -13.03 7.64 -19.01
CA ILE A 187 -13.12 7.96 -17.58
C ILE A 187 -14.14 7.06 -16.90
N VAL A 188 -15.33 6.87 -17.49
CA VAL A 188 -16.34 5.97 -16.94
C VAL A 188 -15.80 4.54 -16.84
N LEU A 189 -15.19 4.02 -17.91
CA LEU A 189 -14.58 2.68 -17.91
C LEU A 189 -13.46 2.55 -16.86
N TYR A 190 -12.66 3.61 -16.67
CA TYR A 190 -11.61 3.63 -15.65
C TYR A 190 -12.17 3.42 -14.23
N PHE A 191 -13.28 4.10 -13.91
CA PHE A 191 -13.93 3.95 -12.60
C PHE A 191 -14.76 2.68 -12.48
N SER A 192 -15.45 2.26 -13.54
CA SER A 192 -16.33 1.07 -13.52
C SER A 192 -15.57 -0.25 -13.43
N THR A 193 -14.34 -0.32 -13.93
CA THR A 193 -13.56 -1.57 -13.96
C THR A 193 -13.20 -2.11 -12.57
N ARG A 194 -12.98 -1.25 -11.56
CA ARG A 194 -12.64 -1.70 -10.19
C ARG A 194 -13.79 -2.41 -9.46
N PRO A 195 -15.00 -1.82 -9.36
CA PRO A 195 -16.15 -2.50 -8.76
C PRO A 195 -16.50 -3.81 -9.46
N ILE A 196 -16.36 -3.87 -10.79
CA ILE A 196 -16.66 -5.07 -11.57
C ILE A 196 -15.65 -6.19 -11.26
N GLU A 197 -14.35 -5.88 -11.19
CA GLU A 197 -13.33 -6.87 -10.79
C GLU A 197 -13.56 -7.41 -9.38
N GLU A 198 -13.94 -6.56 -8.44
CA GLU A 198 -14.26 -6.97 -7.07
C GLU A 198 -15.52 -7.84 -7.01
N TYR A 199 -16.55 -7.49 -7.78
CA TYR A 199 -17.76 -8.29 -7.90
C TYR A 199 -17.49 -9.68 -8.48
N ILE A 200 -16.74 -9.77 -9.58
CA ILE A 200 -16.37 -11.04 -10.21
C ILE A 200 -15.53 -11.91 -9.25
N LYS A 201 -14.57 -11.32 -8.52
CA LYS A 201 -13.77 -12.04 -7.53
C LYS A 201 -14.61 -12.56 -6.36
N LYS A 202 -15.68 -11.85 -5.99
CA LYS A 202 -16.59 -12.27 -4.92
C LYS A 202 -17.49 -13.42 -5.38
N VAL A 203 -18.01 -13.35 -6.60
CA VAL A 203 -18.85 -14.41 -7.21
C VAL A 203 -18.07 -15.69 -7.48
N ASN A 204 -16.81 -15.61 -7.93
CA ASN A 204 -15.96 -16.80 -8.18
C ASN A 204 -15.34 -17.42 -6.90
N LYS A 205 -15.56 -16.81 -5.72
CA LYS A 205 -15.06 -17.34 -4.43
C LYS A 205 -16.13 -18.08 -3.63
N GLU A 206 -17.38 -18.04 -4.08
CA GLU A 206 -18.47 -18.93 -3.64
C GLU A 206 -18.51 -20.18 -4.53
#